data_AF-A0A920F9L7-F1
#
_entry.id   AF-A0A920F9L7-F1
#
_cell.length_a   1.000
_cell.length_b   1.000
_cell.length_c   1.000
_cell.angle_alpha   90.00
_cell.angle_beta   90.00
_cell.angle_gamma   90.00
#
_symmetry.space_group_name_H-M   'P 1'
#
loop_
_entity.id
_entity.type
_entity.pdbx_description
1 polymer ?
#
loop_
_entity_poly.entity_id
_entity_poly.type
_entity_poly.pdbx_seq_one_letter_code
_entity_poly.pdbx_strand_id
1 'polypeptide(L)'
;MVNTDGNRFVDEGEDLRNHTYVKFGREIMKQPNRTAIQIFDQKTIPLLRDEYRIRQVTKVSGNSIAELAQELEINESALTKTIDEFNAAVNPATLILQF
;
A
#
# COMPACT_ATOMS: atom_id res chain seq x y z
N MET A 1 2.97 0.10 0.95
CA MET A 1 2.89 0.83 2.22
C MET A 1 3.45 2.21 2.00
N VAL A 2 2.61 3.19 2.31
CA VAL A 2 2.90 4.60 2.15
C VAL A 2 2.79 5.25 3.53
N ASN A 3 3.67 6.19 3.84
CA ASN A 3 3.60 6.98 5.08
C ASN A 3 2.68 8.21 4.90
N THR A 4 2.49 9.00 5.96
CA THR A 4 1.63 10.21 5.91
C THR A 4 2.19 11.32 5.03
N ASP A 5 3.46 11.24 4.61
CA ASP A 5 4.06 12.19 3.67
C ASP A 5 3.85 11.76 2.21
N GLY A 6 3.18 10.62 1.97
CA GLY A 6 2.91 10.10 0.63
C GLY A 6 4.05 9.28 0.02
N ASN A 7 5.06 8.89 0.80
CA ASN A 7 6.23 8.16 0.31
C ASN A 7 6.20 6.66 0.70
N ARG A 8 6.71 5.80 -0.18
CA ARG A 8 7.01 4.39 0.16
C ARG A 8 8.27 4.29 1.02
N PHE A 9 8.29 3.34 1.95
CA PHE A 9 9.40 3.17 2.89
C PHE A 9 9.80 1.71 3.14
N VAL A 10 9.07 0.74 2.59
CA VAL A 10 9.39 -0.69 2.62
C VAL A 10 9.08 -1.34 1.28
N ASP A 11 9.75 -2.45 1.00
CA ASP A 11 9.37 -3.38 -0.07
C ASP A 11 8.54 -4.52 0.53
N GLU A 12 7.25 -4.55 0.20
CA GLU A 12 6.30 -5.53 0.72
C GLU A 12 6.55 -6.97 0.21
N GLY A 13 7.33 -7.12 -0.87
CA GLY A 13 7.63 -8.39 -1.51
C GLY A 13 8.98 -9.02 -1.15
N GLU A 14 9.77 -8.40 -0.28
CA GLU A 14 11.22 -8.65 -0.19
C GLU A 14 11.64 -10.06 0.32
N ASP A 15 10.90 -10.78 1.19
CA ASP A 15 11.05 -12.24 1.42
C ASP A 15 10.11 -12.84 2.51
N LEU A 16 10.18 -14.17 2.69
CA LEU A 16 9.47 -15.09 3.63
C LEU A 16 8.96 -14.50 4.97
N ARG A 17 7.62 -14.47 5.06
CA ARG A 17 6.64 -14.22 6.16
C ARG A 17 7.12 -13.97 7.61
N ASN A 18 8.16 -14.62 8.13
CA ASN A 18 8.50 -14.58 9.55
C ASN A 18 9.55 -13.52 9.93
N HIS A 19 10.50 -13.20 9.05
CA HIS A 19 11.50 -12.14 9.33
C HIS A 19 10.99 -10.73 8.99
N THR A 20 10.01 -10.67 8.10
CA THR A 20 9.46 -9.45 7.50
C THR A 20 8.62 -8.65 8.49
N TYR A 21 7.91 -9.31 9.42
CA TYR A 21 7.04 -8.64 10.38
C TYR A 21 7.83 -7.75 11.37
N VAL A 22 8.97 -8.24 11.87
CA VAL A 22 9.83 -7.47 12.78
C VAL A 22 10.47 -6.29 12.05
N LYS A 23 10.87 -6.48 10.78
CA LYS A 23 11.41 -5.41 9.93
C LYS A 23 10.36 -4.32 9.70
N PHE A 24 9.15 -4.68 9.28
CA PHE A 24 8.08 -3.72 9.03
C PHE A 24 7.65 -2.99 10.30
N GLY A 25 7.47 -3.70 11.42
CA GLY A 25 7.16 -3.05 12.71
C GLY A 25 8.21 -2.00 13.07
N ARG A 26 9.50 -2.31 12.89
CA ARG A 26 10.59 -1.36 13.13
C ARG A 26 10.58 -0.18 12.16
N GLU A 27 10.32 -0.41 10.88
CA GLU A 27 10.27 0.67 9.88
C GLU A 27 9.04 1.58 10.05
N ILE A 28 7.88 1.03 10.42
CA ILE A 28 6.66 1.78 10.73
C ILE A 28 6.91 2.71 11.93
N MET A 29 7.61 2.23 12.96
CA MET A 29 7.93 3.03 14.14
C MET A 29 8.85 4.22 13.84
N LYS A 30 9.56 4.23 12.69
CA LYS A 30 10.37 5.36 12.23
C LYS A 30 9.59 6.34 11.37
N GLN A 31 8.39 5.99 10.91
CA GLN A 31 7.58 6.86 10.07
C GLN A 31 6.92 7.99 10.88
N PRO A 32 6.57 9.12 10.23
CA PRO A 32 5.78 10.16 10.89
C PRO A 32 4.48 9.59 11.45
N ASN A 33 4.11 10.03 12.65
CA ASN A 33 2.95 9.56 13.39
C ASN A 33 2.95 8.05 13.71
N ARG A 34 4.05 7.32 13.42
CA ARG A 34 4.15 5.85 13.52
C ARG A 34 3.06 5.15 12.70
N THR A 35 2.68 5.76 11.58
CA THR A 35 1.56 5.33 10.75
C THR A 35 2.04 4.79 9.42
N ALA A 36 1.39 3.71 8.98
CA ALA A 36 1.57 3.15 7.65
C ALA A 36 0.22 2.88 7.02
N ILE A 37 0.09 3.27 5.76
CA ILE A 37 -1.14 3.14 4.99
C ILE A 37 -0.93 2.08 3.92
N GLN A 38 -1.84 1.11 3.88
CA GLN A 38 -1.91 0.11 2.84
C GLN A 38 -2.96 0.53 1.83
N ILE A 39 -2.56 0.64 0.56
CA ILE A 39 -3.42 1.06 -0.54
C ILE A 39 -3.63 -0.15 -1.43
N PHE A 40 -4.89 -0.43 -1.75
CA PHE A 40 -5.32 -1.54 -2.59
C PHE A 40 -6.22 -1.01 -3.69
N ASP A 41 -6.17 -1.65 -4.85
CA ASP A 41 -7.03 -1.34 -6.00
C ASP A 41 -8.17 -2.36 -6.14
N GLN A 42 -9.10 -2.11 -7.08
CA GLN A 42 -10.24 -2.99 -7.30
C GLN A 42 -9.84 -4.40 -7.75
N LYS A 43 -8.66 -4.57 -8.36
CA LYS A 43 -8.14 -5.87 -8.81
C LYS A 43 -7.65 -6.73 -7.63
N THR A 44 -7.12 -6.10 -6.59
CA THR A 44 -6.55 -6.77 -5.42
C THR A 44 -7.56 -7.01 -4.30
N ILE A 45 -8.64 -6.22 -4.22
CA ILE A 45 -9.71 -6.39 -3.21
C ILE A 45 -10.22 -7.84 -3.08
N PRO A 46 -10.51 -8.59 -4.17
CA PRO A 46 -10.97 -9.98 -4.07
C PRO A 46 -9.94 -10.96 -3.50
N LEU A 47 -8.64 -10.60 -3.53
CA LEU A 47 -7.53 -11.41 -3.06
C LEU A 47 -7.22 -11.17 -1.57
N LEU A 48 -7.81 -10.12 -0.98
CA LEU A 48 -7.61 -9.79 0.43
C LEU A 48 -8.27 -10.83 1.34
N ARG A 49 -7.59 -11.15 2.44
CA ARG A 49 -8.14 -12.02 3.50
C ARG A 49 -9.33 -11.36 4.17
N ASP A 50 -10.23 -12.17 4.73
CA ASP A 50 -11.42 -11.70 5.45
C ASP A 50 -11.10 -10.82 6.66
N GLU A 51 -9.89 -10.93 7.21
CA GLU A 51 -9.35 -10.06 8.27
C GLU A 51 -9.36 -8.57 7.88
N TYR A 52 -9.20 -8.26 6.58
CA TYR A 52 -9.32 -6.89 6.07
C TYR A 52 -10.77 -6.44 5.96
N ARG A 53 -11.77 -7.29 6.18
CA ARG A 53 -13.21 -7.00 6.03
C ARG A 53 -13.93 -6.80 7.36
N ILE A 54 -13.23 -6.92 8.48
CA ILE A 54 -13.83 -6.73 9.82
C ILE A 54 -14.17 -5.25 10.08
N ARG A 55 -15.21 -5.02 10.88
CA ARG A 55 -15.75 -3.69 11.19
C ARG A 55 -14.76 -2.77 11.91
N GLN A 56 -13.73 -3.32 12.55
CA GLN A 56 -12.74 -2.57 13.31
C GLN A 56 -11.63 -1.93 12.43
N VAL A 57 -11.61 -2.20 11.12
CA VAL A 57 -10.61 -1.61 10.21
C VAL A 57 -11.11 -0.27 9.72
N THR A 58 -10.39 0.80 10.03
CA THR A 58 -10.59 2.12 9.40
C THR A 58 -10.28 2.00 7.91
N LYS A 59 -11.27 2.34 7.08
CA LYS A 59 -11.13 2.33 5.62
C LYS A 59 -11.60 3.65 5.07
N VAL A 60 -10.85 4.13 4.10
CA VAL A 60 -11.25 5.22 3.22
C VAL A 60 -11.25 4.69 1.80
N SER A 61 -12.07 5.28 0.94
CA SER A 61 -12.17 4.92 -0.47
C SER A 61 -12.36 6.17 -1.29
N GLY A 62 -11.63 6.27 -2.40
CA GLY A 62 -11.80 7.31 -3.40
C GLY A 62 -11.91 6.68 -4.79
N ASN A 63 -12.58 7.36 -5.71
CA ASN A 63 -12.66 6.98 -7.12
C ASN A 63 -11.43 7.44 -7.92
N SER A 64 -10.55 8.24 -7.29
CA SER A 64 -9.29 8.71 -7.85
C SER A 64 -8.20 8.76 -6.77
N ILE A 65 -6.94 8.85 -7.20
CA ILE A 65 -5.79 9.04 -6.28
C ILE A 65 -5.94 10.37 -5.52
N ALA A 66 -6.46 11.41 -6.18
CA ALA A 66 -6.72 12.71 -5.57
C ALA A 66 -7.74 12.63 -4.42
N GLU A 67 -8.89 12.00 -4.68
CA GLU A 67 -9.91 11.78 -3.64
C GLU A 67 -9.35 10.94 -2.49
N LEU A 68 -8.58 9.90 -2.79
CA LEU A 68 -7.95 9.06 -1.78
C LEU A 68 -6.93 9.85 -0.94
N ALA A 69 -6.11 10.70 -1.56
CA ALA A 69 -5.15 11.55 -0.87
C ALA A 69 -5.85 12.53 0.08
N GLN A 70 -6.95 13.13 -0.35
CA GLN A 70 -7.76 14.04 0.45
C GLN A 70 -8.33 13.35 1.69
N GLU A 71 -8.95 12.17 1.52
CA GLU A 71 -9.52 11.39 2.64
C GLU A 71 -8.45 10.90 3.63
N LEU A 72 -7.22 10.67 3.15
CA LEU A 72 -6.08 10.28 3.99
C LEU A 72 -5.31 11.46 4.60
N GLU A 73 -5.69 12.70 4.27
CA GLU A 73 -4.95 13.93 4.61
C GLU A 73 -3.47 13.89 4.16
N ILE A 74 -3.21 13.27 3.01
CA ILE A 74 -1.88 13.17 2.38
C ILE A 74 -1.76 14.17 1.23
N ASN A 75 -0.54 14.66 0.99
CA ASN A 75 -0.24 15.44 -0.21
C ASN A 75 -0.51 14.62 -1.50
N GLU A 76 -1.49 15.08 -2.29
CA GLU A 76 -1.89 14.44 -3.54
C GLU A 76 -0.73 14.24 -4.53
N SER A 77 0.11 15.25 -4.71
CA SER A 77 1.22 15.19 -5.67
C SER A 77 2.26 14.15 -5.26
N ALA A 78 2.60 14.09 -3.97
CA ALA A 78 3.52 13.08 -3.43
C ALA A 78 2.95 11.67 -3.59
N LEU A 79 1.68 11.47 -3.23
CA LEU A 79 1.03 10.16 -3.35
C LEU A 79 0.93 9.71 -4.81
N THR A 80 0.55 10.60 -5.72
CA THR A 80 0.43 10.31 -7.15
C THR A 80 1.77 9.90 -7.73
N LYS A 81 2.83 10.69 -7.45
CA LYS A 81 4.19 10.36 -7.87
C LYS A 81 4.60 8.96 -7.40
N THR A 82 4.35 8.65 -6.13
CA THR A 82 4.68 7.34 -5.54
C THR A 82 3.94 6.19 -6.23
N ILE A 83 2.66 6.38 -6.58
CA ILE A 83 1.87 5.36 -7.28
C ILE A 83 2.35 5.19 -8.72
N ASP A 84 2.67 6.29 -9.41
CA ASP A 84 3.21 6.25 -10.77
C ASP A 84 4.56 5.53 -10.83
N GLU A 85 5.46 5.84 -9.88
CA GLU A 85 6.75 5.17 -9.74
C GLU A 85 6.59 3.66 -9.46
N PHE A 86 5.63 3.30 -8.61
CA PHE A 86 5.32 1.88 -8.35
C PHE A 86 4.81 1.19 -9.62
N ASN A 87 3.82 1.78 -10.31
CA ASN A 87 3.25 1.21 -11.52
C ASN A 87 4.30 1.07 -12.64
N ALA A 88 5.22 2.01 -12.76
CA ALA A 88 6.33 1.95 -13.71
C ALA A 88 7.33 0.84 -13.37
N ALA A 89 7.57 0.56 -12.09
CA ALA A 89 8.44 -0.53 -11.64
C ALA A 89 7.82 -1.93 -11.83
N VAL A 90 6.48 -2.03 -11.80
CA VAL A 90 5.75 -3.28 -12.04
C VAL A 90 5.56 -3.49 -13.55
N ASN A 91 6.49 -4.20 -14.18
CA ASN A 91 6.40 -4.55 -15.60
C ASN A 91 5.40 -5.70 -15.82
N PRO A 92 4.33 -5.57 -16.65
CA PRO A 92 3.32 -6.62 -16.86
C PRO A 92 3.78 -7.78 -17.77
N ALA A 93 5.06 -8.13 -17.77
CA ALA A 93 5.62 -9.15 -18.65
C ALA A 93 5.96 -10.45 -17.91
N THR A 94 4.95 -11.11 -17.33
CA THR A 94 5.01 -12.58 -17.15
C THR A 94 3.58 -13.12 -17.04
N LEU A 95 2.94 -13.35 -18.18
CA LEU A 95 1.79 -14.24 -18.28
C LEU A 95 2.33 -15.68 -18.32
N ILE A 96 2.37 -16.38 -17.19
CA ILE A 96 2.52 -17.85 -17.19
C ILE A 96 1.11 -18.43 -17.23
N LEU A 97 0.64 -18.72 -18.44
CA LEU A 97 -0.43 -19.68 -18.66
C LEU A 97 0.12 -21.07 -18.28
N GLN A 98 -0.44 -21.70 -17.25
CA GLN A 98 -0.42 -23.16 -17.13
C GLN A 98 -1.86 -23.66 -17.26
N PHE A 99 -2.02 -24.61 -18.18
CA PHE A 99 -3.25 -25.35 -18.49
C PHE A 99 -3.73 -26.17 -17.29
#